data_AF-A0A349N7E8-F1
#
_entry.id   AF-A0A349N7E8-F1
#
_cell.length_a   1.000
_cell.length_b   1.000
_cell.length_c   1.000
_cell.angle_alpha   90.00
_cell.angle_beta   90.00
_cell.angle_gamma   90.00
#
_symmetry.space_group_name_H-M   'P 1'
#
loop_
_entity.id
_entity.type
_entity.pdbx_description
1 polymer ?
#
loop_
_entity_poly.entity_id
_entity_poly.type
_entity_poly.pdbx_seq_one_letter_code
_entity_poly.pdbx_strand_id
1 'polypeptide(L)' 'MKTFYFLLIWIFGFFALLAFDLFMEAFVFEWLHWNGTTKNDWFFVLWWGFVVTWFLYGIKTIYENLRT' A
#
# COMPACT_ATOMS: atom_id res chain seq x y z
N MET A 1 -9.95 -19.20 1.96
CA MET A 1 -10.99 -18.14 1.86
C MET A 1 -11.63 -18.23 0.48
N LYS A 2 -12.94 -17.94 0.30
CA LYS A 2 -13.47 -17.78 -1.06
C LYS A 2 -12.72 -16.63 -1.75
N THR A 3 -12.37 -16.79 -3.02
CA THR A 3 -11.65 -15.80 -3.84
C THR A 3 -12.24 -14.39 -3.72
N PHE A 4 -13.58 -14.32 -3.65
CA PHE A 4 -14.31 -13.07 -3.43
C PHE A 4 -13.96 -12.35 -2.12
N TYR A 5 -13.84 -13.07 -0.99
CA TYR A 5 -13.44 -12.45 0.28
C TYR A 5 -12.01 -11.93 0.23
N PHE A 6 -11.10 -12.68 -0.41
CA PHE A 6 -9.72 -12.21 -0.59
C PHE A 6 -9.67 -10.95 -1.46
N LEU A 7 -10.43 -10.91 -2.55
CA LEU A 7 -10.52 -9.74 -3.42
C LEU A 7 -11.04 -8.51 -2.66
N LEU A 8 -12.06 -8.68 -1.82
CA LEU A 8 -12.55 -7.58 -0.97
C LEU A 8 -11.45 -7.09 0.00
N ILE A 9 -10.79 -8.00 0.72
CA ILE A 9 -9.70 -7.64 1.63
C ILE A 9 -8.56 -6.95 0.88
N TRP A 10 -8.24 -7.40 -0.33
CA TRP A 10 -7.17 -6.82 -1.13
C TRP A 10 -7.49 -5.39 -1.58
N ILE A 11 -8.73 -5.13 -2.02
CA ILE A 11 -9.20 -3.79 -2.40
C ILE A 11 -9.27 -2.86 -1.18
N PHE A 12 -9.88 -3.30 -0.08
CA PHE A 12 -9.95 -2.50 1.15
C PHE A 12 -8.56 -2.28 1.76
N GLY A 13 -7.66 -3.25 1.62
CA GLY A 13 -6.25 -3.12 1.96
C GLY A 13 -5.60 -1.99 1.18
N PHE A 14 -5.85 -1.87 -0.13
CA PHE A 14 -5.35 -0.73 -0.91
C PHE A 14 -5.85 0.62 -0.39
N PHE A 15 -7.13 0.75 -0.04
CA PHE A 15 -7.63 1.99 0.56
C PHE A 15 -7.00 2.30 1.91
N ALA A 16 -6.73 1.28 2.74
CA ALA A 16 -6.01 1.46 3.99
C ALA A 16 -4.55 1.91 3.76
N LEU A 17 -3.88 1.35 2.75
CA LEU A 17 -2.55 1.81 2.34
C LEU A 17 -2.59 3.28 1.91
N LEU A 18 -3.50 3.62 0.98
CA LEU A 18 -3.66 5.00 0.51
C LEU A 18 -3.95 5.97 1.66
N ALA A 19 -4.84 5.59 2.58
CA ALA A 19 -5.14 6.41 3.76
C ALA A 19 -3.92 6.60 4.66
N PHE A 20 -3.09 5.56 4.83
CA PHE A 20 -1.84 5.66 5.60
C PHE A 20 -0.83 6.60 4.92
N ASP A 21 -0.65 6.49 3.60
CA ASP A 21 0.22 7.39 2.83
C ASP A 21 -0.19 8.85 3.00
N LEU A 22 -1.48 9.13 2.79
CA LEU A 22 -2.06 10.47 2.97
C LEU A 22 -1.94 10.96 4.42
N PHE A 23 -2.09 10.08 5.40
CA PHE A 23 -1.90 10.43 6.81
C PHE A 23 -0.45 10.81 7.10
N MET A 24 0.50 10.03 6.59
CA MET A 24 1.92 10.32 6.73
C MET A 24 2.27 11.66 6.10
N GLU A 25 1.76 11.94 4.89
CA GLU A 25 2.00 13.19 4.18
C GLU A 25 1.37 14.39 4.88
N ALA A 26 0.08 14.31 5.21
CA ALA A 26 -0.68 15.44 5.75
C ALA A 26 -0.35 15.76 7.21
N PHE A 27 0.01 14.77 8.03
CA PHE A 27 0.23 14.99 9.46
C PHE A 27 1.67 14.74 9.88
N VAL A 28 2.24 13.59 9.53
CA VAL A 28 3.53 13.16 10.08
C VAL A 28 4.69 13.95 9.46
N PHE A 29 4.68 14.18 8.15
CA PHE A 29 5.74 14.95 7.50
C PHE A 29 5.70 16.42 7.88
N GLU A 30 4.51 16.98 8.06
CA GLU A 30 4.35 18.34 8.58
C GLU A 30 4.90 18.42 10.00
N TRP A 31 4.45 17.53 10.90
CA TRP A 31 4.86 17.52 12.30
C TRP A 31 6.38 17.34 12.50
N LEU A 32 7.02 16.51 11.65
CA LEU A 32 8.45 16.26 11.73
C LEU A 32 9.30 17.19 10.85
N HIS A 33 8.67 18.12 10.12
CA HIS A 33 9.31 18.96 9.10
C HIS A 33 10.12 18.16 8.07
N TRP A 34 9.56 17.03 7.59
CA TRP A 34 10.19 16.18 6.58
C TRP A 34 9.87 16.57 5.14
N ASN A 35 8.90 17.47 4.92
CA ASN A 35 8.56 17.98 3.60
C ASN A 35 9.77 18.60 2.90
N GLY A 36 10.07 18.13 1.68
CA GLY A 36 11.21 18.59 0.90
C GLY A 36 12.58 18.08 1.39
N THR A 37 12.61 17.10 2.29
CA THR A 37 13.85 16.48 2.79
C THR A 37 14.09 15.13 2.14
N THR A 38 15.35 14.67 2.14
CA THR A 38 15.69 13.31 1.67
C THR A 38 14.98 12.20 2.45
N LYS A 39 14.52 12.46 3.69
CA LYS A 39 13.75 11.48 4.48
C LYS A 39 12.37 11.23 3.89
N ASN A 40 11.73 12.27 3.35
CA ASN A 40 10.47 12.17 2.61
C ASN A 40 10.68 11.33 1.34
N ASP A 41 11.73 11.60 0.57
CA ASP A 41 12.05 10.82 -0.63
C ASP A 41 12.24 9.32 -0.31
N TRP A 42 13.02 9.02 0.74
CA TRP A 42 13.25 7.64 1.19
C TRP A 42 11.98 6.96 1.69
N PHE A 43 11.09 7.69 2.37
CA PHE A 43 9.78 7.16 2.74
C PHE A 43 9.01 6.73 1.48
N PHE A 44 8.90 7.58 0.47
CA PHE A 44 8.15 7.24 -0.74
C PHE A 44 8.77 6.08 -1.51
N VAL A 45 10.11 5.98 -1.57
CA VAL A 45 10.78 4.83 -2.19
C VAL A 45 10.41 3.52 -1.48
N LEU A 46 10.49 3.49 -0.15
CA LEU A 46 10.13 2.30 0.64
C LEU A 46 8.63 1.99 0.54
N TRP A 47 7.80 3.03 0.58
CA TRP A 47 6.36 2.94 0.48
C TRP A 47 5.93 2.32 -0.85
N TRP A 48 6.44 2.83 -1.98
CA TRP A 48 6.14 2.26 -3.29
C TRP A 48 6.66 0.83 -3.43
N GLY A 49 7.83 0.51 -2.88
CA GLY A 49 8.33 -0.88 -2.84
C GLY A 49 7.35 -1.83 -2.11
N PHE A 50 6.80 -1.39 -0.99
CA PHE A 50 5.80 -2.13 -0.24
C PHE A 50 4.47 -2.27 -1.01
N VAL A 51 3.95 -1.17 -1.58
CA VAL A 51 2.72 -1.15 -2.37
C VAL A 51 2.82 -2.07 -3.59
N VAL A 52 3.92 -2.03 -4.33
CA VAL A 52 4.15 -2.91 -5.49
C VAL A 52 4.19 -4.37 -5.06
N THR A 53 4.90 -4.68 -3.96
CA THR A 53 4.97 -6.04 -3.44
C THR A 53 3.59 -6.57 -3.04
N TRP A 54 2.81 -5.76 -2.31
CA TRP A 54 1.42 -6.05 -1.94
C TRP A 54 0.53 -6.29 -3.17
N PHE A 55 0.64 -5.42 -4.18
CA PHE A 55 -0.15 -5.49 -5.40
C PHE A 55 0.17 -6.77 -6.20
N LEU A 56 1.44 -7.06 -6.43
CA LEU A 56 1.88 -8.27 -7.15
C LEU A 56 1.47 -9.56 -6.41
N TYR A 57 1.62 -9.58 -5.09
CA TYR A 57 1.18 -10.70 -4.27
C TYR A 57 -0.33 -10.95 -4.39
N GLY A 58 -1.13 -9.87 -4.33
CA GLY A 58 -2.57 -9.95 -4.50
C GLY A 58 -2.99 -10.47 -5.87
N ILE A 59 -2.41 -9.93 -6.95
CA ILE A 59 -2.65 -10.42 -8.32
C ILE A 59 -2.31 -11.90 -8.44
N LYS A 60 -1.12 -12.31 -7.98
CA LYS A 60 -0.68 -13.70 -8.04
C LYS A 60 -1.68 -14.62 -7.34
N THR A 61 -2.10 -14.23 -6.14
CA THR A 61 -3.02 -15.02 -5.30
C THR A 61 -4.41 -15.13 -5.94
N ILE A 62 -4.93 -14.04 -6.51
CA ILE A 62 -6.21 -14.04 -7.23
C ILE A 62 -6.12 -14.92 -8.48
N TYR A 63 -5.05 -14.79 -9.26
CA TYR A 63 -4.84 -15.59 -10.46
C TYR A 63 -4.79 -17.10 -10.16
N GLU A 64 -4.04 -17.50 -9.14
CA GLU A 64 -3.96 -18.90 -8.69
C GLU A 64 -5.34 -19.42 -8.26
N ASN A 65 -6.07 -18.65 -7.45
CA ASN A 65 -7.42 -19.01 -6.97
C ASN A 65 -8.50 -19.01 -8.07
N LEU A 66 -8.26 -18.39 -9.23
CA LEU A 66 -9.17 -18.45 -10.39
C LEU A 66 -8.83 -19.60 -11.35
N ARG A 67 -7.57 -20.06 -11.33
CA ARG A 67 -7.09 -21.16 -12.16
C ARG A 67 -7.42 -22.53 -11.59
N THR A 68 -7.57 -22.63 -10.26
CA THR A 68 -7.94 -23.85 -9.52
C THR A 68 -9.44 -23.92 -9.30
#